data_AF-A0A3D2FZM8-F1
#
_entry.id   AF-A0A3D2FZM8-F1
#
_cell.length_a   1.000
_cell.length_b   1.000
_cell.length_c   1.000
_cell.angle_alpha   90.00
_cell.angle_beta   90.00
_cell.angle_gamma   90.00
#
_symmetry.space_group_name_H-M   'P 1'
#
loop_
_entity.id
_entity.type
_entity.pdbx_description
1 polymer ?
#
loop_
_entity_poly.entity_id
_entity_poly.type
_entity_poly.pdbx_seq_one_letter_code
_entity_poly.pdbx_strand_id
1 'polypeptide(L)'
;IGIRKAIGADRGTILLQFLMEAVVLCMLGCVIGIFLSWCILRLASTIAADAGMQFALSGSVVALAAIFCFAIGMIFGLYPANKAAKMKPIDALHYGG
;
A
#
# COMPACT_ATOMS: atom_id res chain seq x y z
N ILE A 1 17.14 9.63 1.46
CA ILE A 1 17.19 9.85 -0.02
C ILE A 1 18.38 10.72 -0.40
N GLY A 2 18.53 11.91 0.19
CA GLY A 2 19.68 12.81 -0.05
C GLY A 2 21.04 12.15 0.18
N ILE A 3 21.22 11.46 1.31
CA ILE A 3 22.48 10.77 1.66
C ILE A 3 22.80 9.64 0.67
N ARG A 4 21.85 8.71 0.41
CA ARG A 4 22.09 7.60 -0.55
C ARG A 4 22.38 8.09 -1.97
N LYS A 5 21.73 9.18 -2.39
CA LYS A 5 21.97 9.81 -3.69
C LYS A 5 23.31 10.54 -3.75
N ALA A 6 23.77 11.13 -2.63
CA ALA A 6 25.08 11.76 -2.50
C ALA A 6 26.23 10.73 -2.53
N ILE A 7 25.97 9.49 -2.09
CA ILE A 7 26.94 8.37 -2.14
C ILE A 7 26.89 7.65 -3.51
N GLY A 8 26.10 8.15 -4.49
CA GLY A 8 26.09 7.64 -5.86
C GLY A 8 25.10 6.50 -6.13
N ALA A 9 24.10 6.27 -5.27
CA ALA A 9 23.07 5.28 -5.55
C ALA A 9 22.29 5.61 -6.84
N ASP A 10 22.11 4.61 -7.70
CA ASP A 10 21.39 4.76 -8.96
C ASP A 10 19.93 5.15 -8.73
N ARG A 11 19.39 5.96 -9.64
CA ARG A 11 18.00 6.44 -9.56
C ARG A 11 17.01 5.27 -9.55
N GLY A 12 17.30 4.20 -10.29
CA GLY A 12 16.51 2.99 -10.35
C GLY A 12 16.48 2.24 -9.02
N THR A 13 17.60 2.16 -8.29
CA THR A 13 17.66 1.49 -6.98
C THR A 13 16.77 2.21 -5.95
N ILE A 14 16.80 3.55 -5.93
CA ILE A 14 15.95 4.34 -5.03
C ILE A 14 14.47 4.19 -5.43
N LEU A 15 14.17 4.20 -6.73
CA LEU A 15 12.81 4.02 -7.24
C LEU A 15 12.24 2.66 -6.80
N LEU A 16 12.98 1.58 -7.04
CA LEU A 16 12.54 0.22 -6.73
C LEU A 16 12.34 0.03 -5.23
N GLN A 17 13.21 0.59 -4.38
CA GLN A 17 13.04 0.46 -2.94
C GLN A 17 11.74 1.13 -2.45
N PHE A 18 11.48 2.37 -2.86
CA PHE A 18 10.25 3.07 -2.46
C PHE A 18 9.01 2.41 -3.02
N LEU A 19 9.08 1.93 -4.26
CA LEU A 19 7.98 1.21 -4.88
C LEU A 19 7.69 -0.09 -4.11
N MET A 20 8.72 -0.86 -3.76
CA MET A 20 8.57 -2.09 -2.98
C MET A 20 8.01 -1.80 -1.59
N GLU A 21 8.48 -0.75 -0.92
CA GLU A 21 8.00 -0.35 0.41
C GLU A 21 6.51 0.04 0.37
N ALA A 22 6.10 0.81 -0.65
CA ALA A 22 4.71 1.17 -0.88
C ALA A 22 3.84 -0.07 -1.18
N VAL A 23 4.29 -0.96 -2.06
CA VAL A 23 3.56 -2.19 -2.42
C VAL A 23 3.41 -3.11 -1.22
N VAL A 24 4.48 -3.31 -0.43
CA VAL A 24 4.44 -4.13 0.78
C VAL A 24 3.47 -3.56 1.82
N LEU A 25 3.49 -2.24 2.05
CA LEU A 25 2.53 -1.58 2.95
C LEU A 25 1.08 -1.72 2.46
N CYS A 26 0.82 -1.56 1.17
CA CYS A 26 -0.51 -1.76 0.59
C CYS A 26 -0.99 -3.22 0.72
N MET A 27 -0.11 -4.20 0.48
CA MET A 27 -0.44 -5.61 0.63
C MET A 27 -0.73 -5.98 2.08
N LEU A 28 0.06 -5.49 3.04
CA LEU A 28 -0.22 -5.67 4.46
C LEU A 28 -1.57 -5.07 4.85
N GLY A 29 -1.87 -3.85 4.39
CA GLY A 29 -3.17 -3.21 4.61
C GLY A 29 -4.33 -4.01 4.01
N CYS A 30 -4.15 -4.58 2.82
CA CYS A 30 -5.16 -5.41 2.17
C CYS A 30 -5.45 -6.69 2.98
N VAL A 31 -4.40 -7.39 3.43
CA VAL A 31 -4.54 -8.61 4.25
C VAL A 31 -5.26 -8.29 5.57
N ILE A 32 -4.85 -7.22 6.26
CA ILE A 32 -5.48 -6.77 7.50
C ILE A 32 -6.94 -6.39 7.26
N GLY A 33 -7.24 -5.69 6.16
CA GLY A 33 -8.60 -5.28 5.80
C GLY A 33 -9.53 -6.48 5.52
N ILE A 34 -9.06 -7.48 4.77
CA ILE A 34 -9.81 -8.71 4.50
C ILE A 34 -10.05 -9.46 5.82
N PHE A 35 -9.04 -9.57 6.68
CA PHE A 35 -9.16 -10.23 7.97
C PHE A 35 -10.18 -9.54 8.88
N LEU A 36 -10.12 -8.20 8.99
CA LEU A 36 -11.11 -7.41 9.73
C LEU A 36 -12.51 -7.57 9.16
N SER A 37 -12.66 -7.54 7.83
CA SER A 37 -13.95 -7.73 7.16
C SER A 37 -14.57 -9.09 7.51
N TRP A 38 -13.76 -10.15 7.51
CA TRP A 38 -14.21 -11.48 7.91
C TRP A 38 -14.65 -11.53 9.39
N CYS A 39 -13.87 -10.93 10.29
CA CYS A 39 -14.25 -10.84 11.71
C CYS A 39 -15.56 -10.06 11.92
N ILE A 40 -15.75 -8.94 11.23
CA ILE A 40 -16.95 -8.11 11.32
C ILE A 40 -18.17 -8.88 10.79
N LEU A 41 -18.04 -9.56 9.64
CA LEU A 41 -19.12 -10.37 9.07
C LEU A 41 -19.50 -11.53 10.00
N ARG A 42 -18.52 -12.15 10.66
CA ARG A 42 -18.78 -13.19 11.65
C ARG A 42 -19.55 -12.64 12.85
N LEU A 43 -19.15 -11.49 13.38
CA LEU A 43 -19.85 -10.83 14.48
C LEU A 43 -21.27 -10.40 14.09
N ALA A 44 -21.42 -9.80 12.90
CA ALA A 44 -22.72 -9.42 12.35
C ALA A 44 -23.64 -10.63 12.18
N SER A 45 -23.11 -11.77 11.71
CA SER A 45 -23.88 -13.01 11.58
C SER A 45 -24.37 -13.56 12.92
N THR A 46 -23.62 -13.39 14.01
CA THR A 46 -24.06 -13.81 15.34
C THR A 46 -25.18 -12.92 15.91
N ILE A 47 -25.18 -11.63 15.59
CA ILE A 47 -26.18 -10.67 16.06
C ILE A 47 -27.46 -10.75 15.21
N ALA A 48 -27.30 -10.93 13.89
CA ALA A 48 -28.40 -11.04 12.94
C ALA A 48 -28.96 -12.47 12.81
N ALA A 49 -28.47 -13.42 13.60
CA ALA A 49 -28.95 -14.80 13.61
C ALA A 49 -30.46 -14.88 13.90
N ASP A 50 -30.97 -14.03 14.80
CA ASP A 50 -32.40 -13.93 15.11
C ASP A 50 -33.24 -13.36 13.94
N ALA A 51 -32.62 -12.63 13.01
CA ALA A 51 -33.27 -12.06 11.83
C ALA A 51 -33.17 -12.96 10.58
N GLY A 52 -32.52 -14.13 10.68
CA GLY A 52 -32.34 -15.07 9.56
C GLY A 52 -31.41 -14.58 8.44
N MET A 53 -30.67 -13.48 8.64
CA MET A 53 -29.75 -12.93 7.63
C MET A 53 -28.37 -13.58 7.73
N GLN A 54 -27.95 -14.21 6.63
CA GLN A 54 -26.59 -14.73 6.49
C GLN A 54 -25.72 -13.77 5.68
N PHE A 55 -24.67 -13.26 6.30
CA PHE A 55 -23.68 -12.44 5.63
C PHE A 55 -22.51 -13.32 5.18
N ALA A 56 -22.32 -13.42 3.85
CA ALA A 56 -21.22 -14.17 3.25
C ALA A 56 -20.25 -13.22 2.56
N LEU A 57 -18.95 -13.48 2.72
CA LEU A 57 -17.90 -12.78 1.97
C LEU A 57 -17.82 -13.38 0.56
N SER A 58 -18.23 -12.64 -0.46
CA SER A 58 -18.10 -13.11 -1.84
C SER A 58 -16.64 -13.04 -2.31
N GLY A 59 -16.14 -14.14 -2.88
CA GLY A 59 -14.79 -14.20 -3.46
C GLY A 59 -14.55 -13.15 -4.56
N SER A 60 -15.61 -12.75 -5.28
CA SER A 60 -15.53 -11.67 -6.28
C SER A 60 -15.20 -10.31 -5.67
N VAL A 61 -15.74 -10.01 -4.48
CA VAL A 61 -15.49 -8.76 -3.76
C VAL A 61 -14.05 -8.74 -3.23
N VAL A 62 -13.56 -9.87 -2.73
CA VAL A 62 -12.16 -10.01 -2.27
C VAL A 62 -11.19 -9.83 -3.44
N ALA A 63 -11.47 -10.46 -4.58
CA ALA A 63 -10.65 -10.33 -5.79
C ALA A 63 -10.62 -8.87 -6.29
N LEU A 64 -11.78 -8.21 -6.31
CA LEU A 64 -11.87 -6.79 -6.69
C LEU A 64 -11.08 -5.89 -5.73
N ALA A 65 -11.20 -6.12 -4.42
CA ALA A 65 -10.48 -5.38 -3.40
C ALA A 65 -8.95 -5.56 -3.53
N ALA A 66 -8.49 -6.79 -3.80
CA ALA A 66 -7.08 -7.07 -4.01
C ALA A 66 -6.51 -6.36 -5.25
N ILE A 67 -7.22 -6.42 -6.38
CA ILE A 67 -6.85 -5.71 -7.62
C ILE A 67 -6.82 -4.20 -7.39
N PHE A 68 -7.81 -3.67 -6.68
CA PHE A 68 -7.90 -2.24 -6.37
C PHE A 68 -6.75 -1.77 -5.46
N CYS A 69 -6.44 -2.52 -4.40
CA CYS A 69 -5.29 -2.24 -3.54
C CYS A 69 -3.96 -2.27 -4.31
N PHE A 70 -3.78 -3.24 -5.21
CA PHE A 70 -2.59 -3.33 -6.05
C PHE A 70 -2.47 -2.13 -7.00
N ALA A 71 -3.57 -1.74 -7.65
CA ALA A 71 -3.61 -0.58 -8.54
C ALA A 71 -3.26 0.72 -7.78
N ILE A 72 -3.87 0.94 -6.61
CA ILE A 72 -3.56 2.10 -5.75
C ILE A 72 -2.09 2.08 -5.31
N GLY A 73 -1.59 0.93 -4.85
CA GLY A 73 -0.20 0.79 -4.41
C GLY A 73 0.80 1.09 -5.53
N MET A 74 0.52 0.67 -6.76
CA MET A 74 1.33 1.05 -7.92
C MET A 74 1.24 2.55 -8.22
N ILE A 75 0.04 3.13 -8.31
CA ILE A 75 -0.12 4.54 -8.68
C ILE A 75 0.52 5.46 -7.64
N PHE A 76 0.20 5.26 -6.36
CA PHE A 76 0.72 6.05 -5.26
C PHE A 76 2.15 5.68 -4.87
N GLY A 77 2.68 4.52 -5.24
CA GLY A 77 4.09 4.18 -5.06
C GLY A 77 4.98 4.76 -6.17
N LEU A 78 4.54 4.68 -7.42
CA LEU A 78 5.32 5.09 -8.59
C LEU A 78 5.48 6.62 -8.68
N TYR A 79 4.43 7.38 -8.37
CA TYR A 79 4.46 8.85 -8.42
C TYR A 79 5.52 9.48 -7.47
N PRO A 80 5.50 9.21 -6.14
CA PRO A 80 6.51 9.75 -5.22
C PRO A 80 7.88 9.14 -5.44
N ALA A 81 7.97 7.85 -5.81
CA ALA A 81 9.24 7.22 -6.15
C ALA A 81 9.93 7.93 -7.32
N ASN A 82 9.17 8.24 -8.38
CA ASN A 82 9.70 8.97 -9.55
C ASN A 82 10.12 10.41 -9.18
N LYS A 83 9.33 11.08 -8.31
CA LYS A 83 9.67 12.41 -7.79
C LYS A 83 10.98 12.37 -6.96
N ALA A 84 11.15 11.38 -6.09
CA ALA A 84 12.37 11.19 -5.29
C ALA A 84 13.60 10.82 -6.16
N ALA A 85 13.40 9.97 -7.17
CA ALA A 85 14.43 9.58 -8.12
C ALA A 85 14.91 10.76 -9.00
N LYS A 86 14.09 11.80 -9.20
CA LYS A 86 14.46 13.00 -9.98
C LYS A 86 15.07 14.16 -9.17
N MET A 87 14.97 14.17 -7.83
CA MET A 87 15.55 15.26 -7.00
C MET A 87 17.07 15.38 -7.17
N LYS A 88 17.60 16.59 -7.40
CA LYS A 88 19.05 16.80 -7.49
C LYS A 88 19.67 16.68 -6.09
N PRO A 89 20.81 15.99 -5.92
CA PRO A 89 21.45 15.83 -4.60
C PRO A 89 21.86 17.16 -3.95
N ILE A 90 22.06 18.21 -4.75
CA ILE A 90 22.43 19.56 -4.27
C ILE A 90 21.28 20.27 -3.51
N ASP A 91 20.01 19.98 -3.84
CA ASP A 91 18.84 20.52 -3.13
C ASP A 91 18.55 19.74 -1.83
N ALA A 92 19.00 18.49 -1.75
CA ALA A 92 18.80 17.65 -0.57
C ALA A 92 19.80 17.93 0.58
N LEU A 93 20.88 18.67 0.30
CA LEU A 93 21.89 19.08 1.29
C LEU A 93 21.67 20.52 1.81
N HIS A 94 21.07 21.42 1.02
CA HIS A 94 20.77 22.79 1.46
C HIS A 94 19.60 22.91 2.46
N TYR A 95 18.78 21.87 2.62
CA TYR A 95 17.70 21.86 3.62
C TYR A 95 18.20 21.54 5.05
N GLY A 96 19.51 21.35 5.24
CA GLY A 96 20.14 21.07 6.53
C GLY A 96 21.01 22.20 7.09
N GLY A 97 20.89 23.41 6.53
CA GLY A 97 21.48 24.65 7.06
C GLY A 97 20.43 25.50 7.75
#